data_AF-A0A3D4EBT5-F1
#
_entry.id   AF-A0A3D4EBT5-F1
#
_cell.length_a   1.000
_cell.length_b   1.000
_cell.length_c   1.000
_cell.angle_alpha   90.00
_cell.angle_beta   90.00
_cell.angle_gamma   90.00
#
_symmetry.space_group_name_H-M   'P 1'
#
loop_
_entity.id
_entity.type
_entity.pdbx_description
1 polymer ?
#
loop_
_entity_poly.entity_id
_entity_poly.type
_entity_poly.pdbx_seq_one_letter_code
_entity_poly.pdbx_strand_id
1 'polypeptide(L)'
;MFENIPTWLTLTLGFSAQAFFGLRTALQWLKSEMAHKSVSPVSYWIFSVIGACLMFIYGVLRNDFSIILGQFIAYFIYLWNLHANGIWSRMKTLTKILLPALPFVAALLLLKDAQEYSQNFFSNKDIPLWLVVFGSTGQLMFTLRFIYQFIYSHRRHLSVLPAGFWTISIIGSGMIIIYGIIRLDPVLILGQVFGFVVYFRNLILGSGKKESSDAK
;
A
#
# COMPACT_ATOMS: atom_id res chain seq x y z
N MET A 1 -4.73 -17.01 -19.42
CA MET A 1 -5.76 -16.11 -20.03
C MET A 1 -5.18 -14.83 -20.64
N PHE A 2 -3.92 -14.43 -20.38
CA PHE A 2 -3.33 -13.15 -20.85
C PHE A 2 -2.00 -13.27 -21.60
N GLU A 3 -1.74 -14.41 -22.26
CA GLU A 3 -0.42 -14.74 -22.84
C GLU A 3 0.06 -13.80 -23.97
N ASN A 4 -0.82 -12.97 -24.54
CA ASN A 4 -0.50 -12.09 -25.68
C ASN A 4 -0.38 -10.60 -25.32
N ILE A 5 -0.32 -10.24 -24.03
CA ILE A 5 -0.20 -8.83 -23.65
C ILE A 5 1.26 -8.37 -23.72
N PRO A 6 1.57 -7.28 -24.47
CA PRO A 6 2.96 -6.82 -24.62
C PRO A 6 3.61 -6.45 -23.29
N THR A 7 4.84 -6.91 -23.07
CA THR A 7 5.61 -6.65 -21.83
C THR A 7 5.73 -5.17 -21.50
N TRP A 8 5.91 -4.31 -22.52
CA TRP A 8 6.00 -2.86 -22.32
C TRP A 8 4.73 -2.29 -21.70
N LEU A 9 3.55 -2.78 -22.11
CA LEU A 9 2.25 -2.30 -21.60
C LEU A 9 2.09 -2.67 -20.12
N THR A 10 2.45 -3.91 -19.77
CA THR A 10 2.46 -4.39 -18.39
C THR A 10 3.41 -3.55 -17.53
N LEU A 11 4.61 -3.22 -18.02
CA LEU A 11 5.55 -2.35 -17.31
C LEU A 11 5.01 -0.92 -17.14
N THR A 12 4.42 -0.34 -18.19
CA THR A 12 3.82 1.00 -18.12
C THR A 12 2.71 1.08 -17.08
N LEU A 13 1.87 0.03 -16.95
CA LEU A 13 0.85 -0.06 -15.91
C LEU A 13 1.47 -0.07 -14.51
N GLY A 14 2.51 -0.89 -14.30
CA GLY A 14 3.23 -0.97 -13.04
C GLY A 14 3.87 0.36 -12.64
N PHE A 15 4.59 1.00 -13.55
CA PHE A 15 5.22 2.31 -13.30
C PHE A 15 4.18 3.40 -13.04
N SER A 16 3.06 3.38 -13.76
CA SER A 16 1.95 4.31 -13.53
C SER A 16 1.38 4.12 -12.12
N ALA A 17 1.12 2.87 -11.69
CA ALA A 17 0.69 2.58 -10.33
C ALA A 17 1.68 3.12 -9.28
N GLN A 18 2.98 2.92 -9.48
CA GLN A 18 4.01 3.45 -8.58
C GLN A 18 4.06 4.98 -8.56
N ALA A 19 3.85 5.64 -9.70
CA ALA A 19 3.76 7.10 -9.74
C ALA A 19 2.59 7.62 -8.89
N PHE A 20 1.42 6.98 -8.95
CA PHE A 20 0.28 7.29 -8.09
C PHE A 20 0.60 7.07 -6.60
N PHE A 21 1.31 5.99 -6.26
CA PHE A 21 1.76 5.72 -4.89
C PHE A 21 2.87 6.66 -4.39
N GLY A 22 3.71 7.17 -5.28
CA GLY A 22 4.68 8.23 -4.98
C GLY A 22 3.97 9.55 -4.74
N LEU A 23 3.04 9.93 -5.62
CA LEU A 23 2.32 11.19 -5.56
C LEU A 23 1.47 11.31 -4.30
N ARG A 24 0.77 10.24 -3.85
CA ARG A 24 0.08 10.26 -2.55
C ARG A 24 1.04 10.60 -1.41
N THR A 25 2.26 10.05 -1.43
CA THR A 25 3.23 10.17 -0.33
C THR A 25 3.82 11.57 -0.33
N ALA A 26 4.19 12.09 -1.50
CA ALA A 26 4.65 13.46 -1.67
C ALA A 26 3.58 14.48 -1.25
N LEU A 27 2.33 14.32 -1.68
CA LEU A 27 1.24 15.24 -1.31
C LEU A 27 0.92 15.19 0.19
N GLN A 28 0.99 14.01 0.80
CA GLN A 28 0.80 13.86 2.24
C GLN A 28 1.94 14.54 3.01
N TRP A 29 3.17 14.40 2.53
CA TRP A 29 4.32 15.08 3.11
C TRP A 29 4.15 16.61 3.01
N LEU A 30 3.94 17.16 1.82
CA LEU A 30 3.78 18.60 1.61
C LEU A 30 2.66 19.19 2.48
N LYS A 31 1.49 18.54 2.52
CA LYS A 31 0.38 19.02 3.36
C LYS A 31 0.67 18.89 4.86
N SER A 32 1.48 17.92 5.27
CA SER A 32 1.90 17.77 6.66
C SER A 32 3.00 18.74 7.07
N GLU A 33 3.81 19.22 6.12
CA GLU A 33 4.72 20.36 6.34
C GLU A 33 3.92 21.63 6.57
N MET A 34 3.01 21.97 5.64
CA MET A 34 2.19 23.18 5.74
C MET A 34 1.35 23.23 7.02
N ALA A 35 0.92 22.08 7.53
CA ALA A 35 0.08 22.00 8.72
C ALA A 35 0.86 21.80 10.04
N HIS A 36 2.19 21.65 9.98
CA HIS A 36 3.05 21.29 11.13
C HIS A 36 2.48 20.14 12.00
N LYS A 37 1.80 19.20 11.34
CA LYS A 37 1.24 17.99 11.96
C LYS A 37 1.07 16.90 10.92
N SER A 38 1.13 15.64 11.34
CA SER A 38 0.87 14.51 10.45
C SER A 38 -0.60 14.53 10.07
N VAL A 39 -0.89 14.88 8.82
CA VAL A 39 -2.27 14.91 8.29
C VAL A 39 -2.50 13.76 7.32
N SER A 40 -3.76 13.37 7.21
CA SER A 40 -4.26 12.38 6.24
C SER A 40 -5.14 13.10 5.21
N PRO A 41 -4.56 13.74 4.18
CA PRO A 41 -5.35 14.49 3.22
C PRO A 41 -6.15 13.54 2.32
N VAL A 42 -7.35 13.96 1.91
CA VAL A 42 -8.20 13.18 0.98
C VAL A 42 -7.45 12.75 -0.29
N SER A 43 -6.58 13.62 -0.81
CA SER A 43 -5.76 13.32 -2.00
C SER A 43 -4.92 12.05 -1.80
N TYR A 44 -4.39 11.80 -0.59
CA TYR A 44 -3.63 10.58 -0.29
C TYR A 44 -4.45 9.33 -0.62
N TRP A 45 -5.72 9.29 -0.20
CA TRP A 45 -6.59 8.14 -0.41
C TRP A 45 -7.06 8.02 -1.86
N ILE A 46 -7.35 9.13 -2.55
CA ILE A 46 -7.73 9.10 -3.96
C ILE A 46 -6.61 8.50 -4.82
N PHE A 47 -5.38 9.03 -4.67
CA PHE A 47 -4.22 8.52 -5.39
C PHE A 47 -3.91 7.06 -4.99
N SER A 48 -4.19 6.66 -3.74
CA SER A 48 -4.06 5.26 -3.30
C SER A 48 -5.05 4.31 -3.99
N VAL A 49 -6.31 4.72 -4.15
CA VAL A 49 -7.32 3.93 -4.87
C VAL A 49 -6.95 3.77 -6.34
N ILE A 50 -6.54 4.86 -7.01
CA ILE A 50 -6.15 4.79 -8.43
C ILE A 50 -4.90 3.91 -8.60
N GLY A 51 -3.87 4.13 -7.77
CA GLY A 51 -2.66 3.31 -7.79
C GLY A 51 -2.96 1.84 -7.54
N ALA A 52 -3.83 1.54 -6.57
CA ALA A 52 -4.24 0.18 -6.27
C ALA A 52 -4.98 -0.48 -7.44
N CYS A 53 -5.93 0.20 -8.10
CA CYS A 53 -6.61 -0.33 -9.28
C CYS A 53 -5.61 -0.71 -10.40
N LEU A 54 -4.66 0.18 -10.70
CA LEU A 54 -3.63 -0.07 -11.72
C LEU A 54 -2.71 -1.22 -11.31
N MET A 55 -2.29 -1.23 -10.04
CA MET A 55 -1.44 -2.29 -9.49
C MET A 55 -2.15 -3.64 -9.46
N PHE A 56 -3.48 -3.62 -9.32
CA PHE A 56 -4.31 -4.81 -9.38
C PHE A 56 -4.29 -5.44 -10.77
N ILE A 57 -4.56 -4.63 -11.80
CA ILE A 57 -4.50 -5.05 -13.21
C ILE A 57 -3.09 -5.58 -13.51
N TYR A 58 -2.06 -4.83 -13.08
CA TYR A 58 -0.67 -5.25 -13.23
C TYR A 58 -0.38 -6.61 -12.58
N GLY A 59 -0.84 -6.84 -11.35
CA GLY A 59 -0.66 -8.11 -10.63
C GLY A 59 -1.33 -9.27 -11.36
N VAL A 60 -2.54 -9.08 -11.87
CA VAL A 60 -3.27 -10.09 -12.67
C VAL A 60 -2.53 -10.39 -13.97
N LEU A 61 -2.02 -9.37 -14.68
CA LEU A 61 -1.23 -9.56 -15.90
C LEU A 61 0.11 -10.26 -15.67
N ARG A 62 0.70 -10.07 -14.49
CA ARG A 62 1.94 -10.71 -14.08
C ARG A 62 1.74 -12.07 -13.42
N ASN A 63 0.48 -12.49 -13.20
CA ASN A 63 0.14 -13.68 -12.43
C ASN A 63 0.87 -13.67 -11.06
N ASP A 64 0.90 -12.51 -10.39
CA ASP A 64 1.60 -12.33 -9.11
C ASP A 64 0.62 -12.24 -7.94
N PHE A 65 0.45 -13.37 -7.26
CA PHE A 65 -0.44 -13.50 -6.11
C PHE A 65 -0.14 -12.50 -4.98
N SER A 66 1.14 -12.23 -4.70
CA SER A 66 1.54 -11.41 -3.55
C SER A 66 1.11 -9.96 -3.73
N ILE A 67 1.29 -9.43 -4.94
CA ILE A 67 0.84 -8.08 -5.31
C ILE A 67 -0.67 -7.98 -5.16
N ILE A 68 -1.39 -8.97 -5.71
CA ILE A 68 -2.85 -8.94 -5.75
C ILE A 68 -3.42 -8.99 -4.32
N LEU A 69 -2.95 -9.91 -3.48
CA LEU A 69 -3.40 -10.05 -2.09
C LEU A 69 -3.14 -8.78 -1.27
N GLY A 70 -1.93 -8.21 -1.35
CA GLY A 70 -1.59 -7.00 -0.61
C GLY A 70 -2.45 -5.80 -1.01
N GLN A 71 -2.70 -5.63 -2.32
CA GLN A 71 -3.57 -4.56 -2.81
C GLN A 71 -5.03 -4.80 -2.46
N PHE A 72 -5.51 -6.05 -2.45
CA PHE A 72 -6.87 -6.37 -2.06
C PHE A 72 -7.17 -5.86 -0.64
N ILE A 73 -6.32 -6.17 0.34
CA ILE A 73 -6.51 -5.73 1.73
C ILE A 73 -6.43 -4.20 1.84
N ALA A 74 -5.40 -3.59 1.25
CA ALA A 74 -5.18 -2.15 1.35
C ALA A 74 -6.29 -1.34 0.66
N TYR A 75 -6.84 -1.85 -0.45
CA TYR A 75 -7.86 -1.19 -1.25
C TYR A 75 -9.14 -0.90 -0.45
N PHE A 76 -9.65 -1.87 0.31
CA PHE A 76 -10.84 -1.66 1.13
C PHE A 76 -10.63 -0.59 2.19
N ILE A 77 -9.42 -0.53 2.76
CA ILE A 77 -9.05 0.50 3.74
C ILE A 77 -9.01 1.87 3.07
N TYR A 78 -8.54 1.97 1.82
CA TYR A 78 -8.58 3.23 1.07
C TYR A 78 -10.01 3.70 0.80
N LEU A 79 -10.90 2.79 0.36
CA LEU A 79 -12.31 3.12 0.16
C LEU A 79 -12.99 3.55 1.46
N TRP A 80 -12.72 2.86 2.57
CA TRP A 80 -13.25 3.23 3.87
C TRP A 80 -12.79 4.63 4.29
N ASN A 81 -11.52 4.98 4.10
CA ASN A 81 -11.03 6.32 4.42
C ASN A 81 -11.67 7.40 3.52
N LEU A 82 -11.94 7.13 2.24
CA LEU A 82 -12.70 8.07 1.38
C LEU A 82 -14.13 8.27 1.88
N HIS A 83 -14.76 7.20 2.36
CA HIS A 83 -16.07 7.28 3.00
C HIS A 83 -16.03 8.10 4.29
N ALA A 84 -15.06 7.83 5.18
CA ALA A 84 -14.88 8.58 6.43
C ALA A 84 -14.61 10.08 6.21
N ASN A 85 -13.98 10.46 5.09
CA ASN A 85 -13.76 11.86 4.71
C ASN A 85 -14.96 12.49 3.97
N GLY A 86 -16.12 11.81 3.88
CA GLY A 86 -17.33 12.33 3.24
C GLY A 86 -17.25 12.47 1.71
N ILE A 87 -16.24 11.88 1.06
CA ILE A 87 -16.12 11.92 -0.41
C ILE A 87 -17.07 10.91 -1.06
N TRP A 88 -17.37 9.81 -0.37
CA TRP A 88 -18.24 8.76 -0.91
C TRP A 88 -19.61 9.30 -1.32
N SER A 89 -20.24 10.17 -0.51
CA SER A 89 -21.54 10.75 -0.85
C SER A 89 -21.51 11.58 -2.14
N ARG A 90 -20.38 12.25 -2.43
CA ARG A 90 -20.14 13.08 -3.61
C ARG A 90 -19.85 12.29 -4.89
N MET A 91 -19.56 10.99 -4.78
CA MET A 91 -19.28 10.14 -5.94
C MET A 91 -20.55 9.78 -6.72
N LYS A 92 -20.44 9.69 -8.04
CA LYS A 92 -21.50 9.19 -8.93
C LYS A 92 -21.84 7.74 -8.56
N THR A 93 -23.11 7.35 -8.71
CA THR A 93 -23.60 5.99 -8.39
C THR A 93 -22.82 4.90 -9.12
N LEU A 94 -22.48 5.13 -10.39
CA LEU A 94 -21.66 4.19 -11.17
C LEU A 94 -20.30 3.91 -10.52
N THR A 95 -19.62 4.95 -10.02
CA THR A 95 -18.31 4.83 -9.35
C THR A 95 -18.42 4.05 -8.05
N LYS A 96 -19.51 4.24 -7.29
CA LYS A 96 -19.78 3.50 -6.05
C LYS A 96 -19.99 2.00 -6.26
N ILE A 97 -20.47 1.61 -7.44
CA ILE A 97 -20.69 0.19 -7.80
C ILE A 97 -19.43 -0.41 -8.40
N LEU A 98 -18.77 0.30 -9.32
CA LEU A 98 -17.58 -0.21 -10.02
C LEU A 98 -16.37 -0.38 -9.10
N LEU A 99 -16.13 0.55 -8.18
CA LEU A 99 -14.95 0.49 -7.31
C LEU A 99 -14.94 -0.78 -6.43
N PRO A 100 -16.01 -1.16 -5.73
CA PRO A 100 -16.05 -2.42 -4.97
C PRO A 100 -16.11 -3.67 -5.86
N ALA A 101 -16.64 -3.59 -7.08
CA ALA A 101 -16.74 -4.75 -7.97
C ALA A 101 -15.37 -5.22 -8.49
N LEU A 102 -14.45 -4.29 -8.76
CA LEU A 102 -13.08 -4.58 -9.21
C LEU A 102 -12.30 -5.57 -8.33
N PRO A 103 -12.13 -5.34 -7.01
CA PRO A 103 -11.45 -6.29 -6.13
C PRO A 103 -12.21 -7.61 -5.98
N PHE A 104 -13.54 -7.63 -6.18
CA PHE A 104 -14.33 -8.86 -6.11
C PHE A 104 -14.09 -9.78 -7.32
N VAL A 105 -14.16 -9.23 -8.53
CA VAL A 105 -13.83 -9.97 -9.78
C VAL A 105 -12.42 -10.53 -9.70
N ALA A 106 -11.51 -9.70 -9.24
CA ALA A 106 -10.14 -10.05 -8.95
C ALA A 106 -9.96 -11.20 -7.93
N ALA A 107 -10.68 -11.17 -6.81
CA ALA A 107 -10.64 -12.23 -5.81
C ALA A 107 -11.14 -13.55 -6.40
N LEU A 108 -12.18 -13.52 -7.23
CA LEU A 108 -12.67 -14.69 -7.95
C LEU A 108 -11.63 -15.26 -8.93
N LEU A 109 -10.93 -14.39 -9.67
CA LEU A 109 -9.84 -14.81 -10.57
C LEU A 109 -8.68 -15.45 -9.78
N LEU A 110 -8.34 -14.90 -8.61
CA LEU A 110 -7.30 -15.46 -7.74
C LEU A 110 -7.65 -16.83 -7.16
N LEU A 111 -8.87 -17.00 -6.67
CA LEU A 111 -9.30 -18.26 -6.04
C LEU A 111 -9.28 -19.43 -7.03
N LYS A 112 -9.41 -19.14 -8.33
CA LYS A 112 -9.34 -20.14 -9.40
C LYS A 112 -7.93 -20.73 -9.56
N ASP A 113 -6.89 -19.93 -9.37
CA ASP A 113 -5.49 -20.30 -9.66
C ASP A 113 -4.60 -20.35 -8.39
N ALA A 114 -5.20 -20.27 -7.19
CA ALA A 114 -4.51 -20.19 -5.90
C ALA A 114 -3.51 -21.34 -5.63
N GLN A 115 -3.81 -22.54 -6.13
CA GLN A 115 -2.97 -23.72 -5.94
C GLN A 115 -1.68 -23.66 -6.78
N GLU A 116 -1.74 -23.13 -8.00
CA GLU A 116 -0.58 -22.95 -8.89
C GLU A 116 0.36 -21.86 -8.35
N TYR A 117 -0.19 -20.79 -7.78
CA TYR A 117 0.59 -19.72 -7.14
C TYR A 117 1.34 -20.17 -5.91
N SER A 118 0.70 -20.95 -5.04
CA SER A 118 1.35 -21.47 -3.83
C SER A 118 2.56 -22.35 -4.18
N GLN A 119 2.46 -23.18 -5.21
CA GLN A 119 3.56 -24.07 -5.61
C GLN A 119 4.75 -23.29 -6.19
N ASN A 120 4.49 -22.31 -7.05
CA ASN A 120 5.54 -21.46 -7.63
C ASN A 120 6.26 -20.60 -6.57
N PHE A 121 5.58 -20.23 -5.49
CA PHE A 121 6.16 -19.45 -4.40
C PHE A 121 7.15 -20.24 -3.54
N PHE A 122 6.85 -21.50 -3.21
CA PHE A 122 7.69 -22.33 -2.35
C PHE A 122 8.78 -23.12 -3.10
N SER A 123 8.66 -23.32 -4.41
CA SER A 123 9.60 -24.13 -5.20
C SER A 123 10.61 -23.32 -6.04
N ASN A 124 10.86 -22.06 -5.68
CA ASN A 124 11.79 -21.22 -6.43
C ASN A 124 13.26 -21.56 -6.06
N LYS A 125 13.98 -22.26 -6.96
CA LYS A 125 15.35 -22.76 -6.71
C LYS A 125 16.42 -21.68 -6.61
N ASP A 126 16.14 -20.47 -7.10
CA ASP A 126 17.11 -19.38 -7.21
C ASP A 126 17.17 -18.48 -5.97
N ILE A 127 16.25 -18.67 -5.00
CA ILE A 127 16.16 -17.83 -3.80
C ILE A 127 16.14 -18.71 -2.55
N PRO A 128 17.07 -18.51 -1.59
CA PRO A 128 17.01 -19.22 -0.32
C PRO A 128 15.67 -18.99 0.39
N LEU A 129 15.08 -20.05 0.91
CA LEU A 129 13.76 -20.01 1.57
C LEU A 129 13.69 -18.93 2.68
N TRP A 130 14.76 -18.78 3.47
CA TRP A 130 14.82 -17.77 4.53
C TRP A 130 14.67 -16.34 3.99
N LEU A 131 15.21 -16.06 2.80
CA LEU A 131 15.16 -14.73 2.19
C LEU A 131 13.76 -14.45 1.63
N VAL A 132 13.09 -15.48 1.08
CA VAL A 132 11.67 -15.42 0.69
C VAL A 132 10.80 -15.11 1.90
N VAL A 133 10.99 -15.83 3.02
CA VAL A 133 10.24 -15.60 4.27
C VAL A 133 10.48 -14.18 4.81
N PHE A 134 11.72 -13.71 4.78
CA PHE A 134 12.09 -12.37 5.24
C PHE A 134 11.42 -11.27 4.40
N GLY A 135 11.53 -11.35 3.07
CA GLY A 135 10.88 -10.39 2.16
C GLY A 135 9.36 -10.38 2.31
N SER A 136 8.77 -11.57 2.47
CA SER A 136 7.32 -11.74 2.71
C SER A 136 6.88 -11.09 4.02
N THR A 137 7.66 -11.27 5.09
CA THR A 137 7.38 -10.66 6.38
C THR A 137 7.44 -9.13 6.29
N GLY A 138 8.42 -8.58 5.55
CA GLY A 138 8.50 -7.14 5.28
C GLY A 138 7.26 -6.61 4.55
N GLN A 139 6.80 -7.32 3.52
CA GLN A 139 5.58 -6.97 2.77
C GLN A 139 4.31 -7.08 3.64
N LEU A 140 4.22 -8.11 4.48
CA LEU A 140 3.13 -8.27 5.43
C LEU A 140 3.09 -7.12 6.43
N MET A 141 4.23 -6.74 7.04
CA MET A 141 4.30 -5.58 7.91
C MET A 141 3.86 -4.30 7.19
N PHE A 142 4.30 -4.11 5.95
CA PHE A 142 3.92 -2.95 5.14
C PHE A 142 2.43 -2.91 4.80
N THR A 143 1.75 -4.05 4.83
CA THR A 143 0.29 -4.15 4.68
C THR A 143 -0.42 -3.92 6.01
N LEU A 144 0.08 -4.52 7.10
CA LEU A 144 -0.47 -4.44 8.45
C LEU A 144 -0.58 -3.00 8.97
N ARG A 145 0.28 -2.08 8.52
CA ARG A 145 0.15 -0.66 8.87
C ARG A 145 -1.25 -0.11 8.58
N PHE A 146 -1.86 -0.51 7.45
CA PHE A 146 -3.18 -0.02 7.06
C PHE A 146 -4.25 -0.60 7.97
N ILE A 147 -4.11 -1.88 8.36
CA ILE A 147 -5.00 -2.52 9.32
C ILE A 147 -4.90 -1.80 10.68
N TYR A 148 -3.68 -1.53 11.16
CA TYR A 148 -3.46 -0.76 12.38
C TYR A 148 -4.12 0.62 12.30
N GLN A 149 -3.91 1.34 11.19
CA GLN A 149 -4.54 2.63 10.96
C GLN A 149 -6.06 2.53 10.97
N PHE A 150 -6.63 1.56 10.24
CA PHE A 150 -8.06 1.34 10.17
C PHE A 150 -8.65 1.12 11.56
N ILE A 151 -8.07 0.22 12.37
CA ILE A 151 -8.53 -0.04 13.74
C ILE A 151 -8.46 1.24 14.59
N TYR A 152 -7.35 1.98 14.52
CA TYR A 152 -7.14 3.21 15.28
C TYR A 152 -8.12 4.33 14.88
N SER A 153 -8.36 4.48 13.58
CA SER A 153 -9.24 5.48 12.99
C SER A 153 -10.71 5.14 13.17
N HIS A 154 -11.08 3.87 13.07
CA HIS A 154 -12.46 3.40 13.25
C HIS A 154 -12.95 3.70 14.66
N ARG A 155 -12.12 3.42 15.69
CA ARG A 155 -12.42 3.75 17.10
C ARG A 155 -12.62 5.24 17.37
N ARG A 156 -12.10 6.12 16.50
CA ARG A 156 -12.19 7.58 16.64
C ARG A 156 -13.08 8.24 15.60
N HIS A 157 -13.68 7.46 14.70
CA HIS A 157 -14.47 7.94 13.55
C HIS A 157 -13.77 9.03 12.72
N LEU A 158 -12.43 9.02 12.67
CA LEU A 158 -11.62 10.03 11.97
C LEU A 158 -10.55 9.34 11.14
N SER A 159 -10.39 9.76 9.87
CA SER A 159 -9.31 9.34 8.99
C SER A 159 -8.00 10.01 9.43
N VAL A 160 -7.18 9.28 10.20
CA VAL A 160 -5.90 9.78 10.75
C VAL A 160 -4.79 8.76 10.50
N LEU A 161 -3.55 9.24 10.38
CA LEU A 161 -2.37 8.39 10.24
C LEU A 161 -1.59 8.42 11.57
N PRO A 162 -1.83 7.46 12.50
CA PRO A 162 -1.25 7.49 13.84
C PRO A 162 0.26 7.23 13.86
N ALA A 163 0.94 7.56 14.96
CA ALA A 163 2.38 7.26 15.15
C ALA A 163 2.72 5.79 14.85
N GLY A 164 1.89 4.85 15.32
CA GLY A 164 2.09 3.41 15.05
C GLY A 164 2.03 3.04 13.57
N PHE A 165 1.25 3.76 12.73
CA PHE A 165 1.27 3.56 11.28
C PHE A 165 2.65 3.85 10.70
N TRP A 166 3.29 4.93 11.17
CA TRP A 166 4.62 5.33 10.72
C TRP A 166 5.70 4.37 11.25
N THR A 167 5.63 3.95 12.51
CA THR A 167 6.54 2.96 13.09
C THR A 167 6.50 1.65 12.31
N ILE A 168 5.31 1.09 12.06
CA ILE A 168 5.16 -0.14 11.27
C ILE A 168 5.68 0.07 9.85
N SER A 169 5.44 1.25 9.26
CA SER A 169 5.94 1.58 7.92
C SER A 169 7.47 1.59 7.84
N ILE A 170 8.15 2.17 8.82
CA ILE A 170 9.62 2.22 8.90
C ILE A 170 10.21 0.81 9.00
N ILE A 171 9.64 -0.03 9.87
CA ILE A 171 10.09 -1.42 10.03
C ILE A 171 9.88 -2.19 8.73
N GLY A 172 8.66 -2.13 8.16
CA GLY A 172 8.33 -2.83 6.92
C GLY A 172 9.19 -2.37 5.74
N SER A 173 9.35 -1.05 5.52
CA SER A 173 10.19 -0.54 4.43
C SER A 173 11.68 -0.80 4.67
N GLY A 174 12.15 -0.78 5.91
CA GLY A 174 13.52 -1.18 6.26
C GLY A 174 13.81 -2.65 5.90
N MET A 175 12.90 -3.56 6.23
CA MET A 175 13.01 -4.98 5.84
C MET A 175 13.02 -5.13 4.31
N ILE A 176 12.16 -4.42 3.59
CA ILE A 176 12.11 -4.49 2.12
C ILE A 176 13.39 -3.90 1.50
N ILE A 177 13.96 -2.83 2.05
CA ILE A 177 15.24 -2.27 1.60
C ILE A 177 16.38 -3.26 1.81
N ILE A 178 16.47 -3.88 3.00
CA ILE A 178 17.49 -4.91 3.29
C ILE A 178 17.36 -6.08 2.31
N TYR A 179 16.13 -6.57 2.10
CA TYR A 179 15.85 -7.61 1.12
C TYR A 179 16.28 -7.18 -0.30
N GLY A 180 15.95 -5.94 -0.71
CA GLY A 180 16.35 -5.39 -2.00
C GLY A 180 17.87 -5.29 -2.18
N ILE A 181 18.61 -4.91 -1.15
CA ILE A 181 20.09 -4.87 -1.17
C ILE A 181 20.66 -6.28 -1.37
N ILE A 182 20.18 -7.27 -0.61
CA ILE A 182 20.64 -8.67 -0.72
C ILE A 182 20.33 -9.24 -2.11
N ARG A 183 19.19 -8.86 -2.70
CA ARG A 183 18.78 -9.25 -4.05
C ARG A 183 19.40 -8.42 -5.17
N LEU A 184 20.17 -7.36 -4.82
CA LEU A 184 20.68 -6.36 -5.77
C LEU A 184 19.57 -5.78 -6.66
N ASP A 185 18.39 -5.56 -6.09
CA ASP A 185 17.21 -5.01 -6.78
C ASP A 185 17.09 -3.49 -6.52
N PRO A 186 17.57 -2.64 -7.45
CA PRO A 186 17.54 -1.19 -7.26
C PRO A 186 16.11 -0.63 -7.23
N VAL A 187 15.13 -1.32 -7.82
CA VAL A 187 13.73 -0.85 -7.87
C VAL A 187 13.11 -0.94 -6.48
N LEU A 188 13.31 -2.06 -5.78
CA LEU A 188 12.84 -2.22 -4.40
C LEU A 188 13.46 -1.20 -3.46
N ILE A 189 14.76 -0.93 -3.62
CA ILE A 189 15.49 0.03 -2.79
C ILE A 189 14.95 1.44 -3.03
N LEU A 190 14.97 1.93 -4.27
CA LEU A 190 14.57 3.30 -4.60
C LEU A 190 13.10 3.57 -4.24
N GLY A 191 12.22 2.61 -4.49
CA GLY A 191 10.79 2.72 -4.17
C GLY A 191 10.52 2.86 -2.67
N GLN A 192 11.34 2.23 -1.82
CA GLN A 192 11.14 2.23 -0.37
C GLN A 192 11.95 3.28 0.36
N VAL A 193 13.12 3.70 -0.15
CA VAL A 193 13.96 4.72 0.49
C VAL A 193 13.23 6.06 0.59
N PHE A 194 12.57 6.51 -0.49
CA PHE A 194 11.78 7.74 -0.44
C PHE A 194 10.68 7.67 0.62
N GLY A 195 9.93 6.56 0.65
CA GLY A 195 8.91 6.32 1.66
C GLY A 195 9.48 6.30 3.07
N PHE A 196 10.58 5.59 3.28
CA PHE A 196 11.27 5.45 4.57
C PHE A 196 11.60 6.81 5.18
N VAL A 197 12.17 7.73 4.39
CA VAL A 197 12.48 9.11 4.82
C VAL A 197 11.22 9.85 5.26
N VAL A 198 10.15 9.78 4.47
CA VAL A 198 8.87 10.43 4.80
C VAL A 198 8.24 9.83 6.06
N TYR A 199 8.30 8.52 6.24
CA TYR A 199 7.75 7.84 7.42
C TYR A 199 8.50 8.22 8.69
N PHE A 200 9.83 8.25 8.64
CA PHE A 200 10.68 8.67 9.76
C PHE A 200 10.37 10.12 10.16
N ARG A 201 10.31 11.03 9.18
CA ARG A 201 9.93 12.44 9.40
C ARG A 201 8.53 12.56 10.02
N ASN A 202 7.55 11.80 9.54
CA ASN A 202 6.19 11.85 10.07
C ASN A 202 6.09 11.31 11.51
N LEU A 203 6.95 10.36 11.89
CA LEU A 203 7.02 9.87 13.27
C LEU A 203 7.56 10.95 14.22
N ILE A 204 8.61 11.67 13.83
CA ILE A 204 9.16 12.79 14.62
C ILE A 204 8.10 13.88 14.81
N LEU A 205 7.44 14.29 13.72
CA LEU A 205 6.39 15.30 13.76
C LEU A 205 5.19 14.89 14.63
N GLY A 206 4.87 13.59 14.69
CA GLY A 206 3.82 13.04 15.54
C GLY A 206 4.22 12.89 17.01
N SER A 207 5.51 12.68 17.30
CA SER A 207 6.03 12.47 18.65
C SER A 207 6.17 13.78 19.43
N GLY A 208 6.48 14.90 18.76
CA GLY A 208 6.59 16.23 19.38
C GLY A 208 5.28 16.81 19.93
N LYS A 209 4.14 16.12 19.79
CA LYS A 209 2.83 16.52 20.38
C LYS A 209 2.30 15.57 21.44
N LYS A 210 3.02 14.48 21.74
CA LYS A 210 2.56 13.45 22.69
C LYS A 210 2.77 13.84 24.16
N GLU A 211 3.45 14.95 24.45
CA GLU A 211 3.72 15.39 25.83
C GLU A 211 2.79 16.50 26.37
N SER A 212 1.88 17.08 25.57
CA SER A 212 1.04 18.20 26.03
C SER A 212 -0.44 17.89 26.22
N SER A 213 -0.90 16.66 25.98
CA SER A 213 -2.34 16.32 26.05
C SER A 213 -2.72 15.29 27.12
N ASP A 214 -1.76 14.67 27.81
CA ASP A 214 -2.02 13.81 28.97
C ASP A 214 -1.81 14.56 30.31
N ALA A 215 -1.63 15.89 30.25
CA ALA A 215 -1.60 16.78 31.39
C ALA A 215 -2.72 17.83 31.27
N LYS A 216 -3.98 17.40 31.39
CA LYS A 216 -5.10 18.22 31.89
C LYS A 216 -6.34 17.38 32.15
#